data_AF-A0A9E1MFP0-F1
#
_entry.id   AF-A0A9E1MFP0-F1
#
_cell.length_a   1.000
_cell.length_b   1.000
_cell.length_c   1.000
_cell.angle_alpha   90.00
_cell.angle_beta   90.00
_cell.angle_gamma   90.00
#
_symmetry.space_group_name_H-M   'P 1'
#
loop_
_entity.id
_entity.type
_entity.pdbx_description
1 polymer ?
#
loop_
_entity_poly.entity_id
_entity_poly.type
_entity_poly.pdbx_seq_one_letter_code
_entity_poly.pdbx_strand_id
1 'polypeptide(L)'
;GRNAIFHDLIDHSWPVTYNYQGLPYENAIFGNTGILDYYFAFWLPGAWIGKIAGFKIASIFMLLYQTIGVILFFYLVCRFMKNIKYRCFFIFLAFGGLDVIINVIVSVMNHVPIQPFGMKHIDTSSAPFCMSTFVTQLFWVFNQSLPTWLAVMYFLQQKDFKTCGYLFALVVPYGPFPMMGFLYLIFCYIIFGKKLNKLLNWKRFKSLLTVPNFFGVIAILPIAFMYTLNKSQKGLVFMRASHNGTLNTTLLLYLIFFILEFFVYIIIINKKNWKELLVCFAFFAIAPLFYVGGFDLGNRSTIPLLILLYILIVQFLDKLDRRQVNIYWRQILCIVILCIAFATNFNEIHRAIYNTYFDYKYHYSNITDKYKTFDEFEGKEVAPFITNFVVPYQEDNKILTLLYRENPVLKEEEIVSKENEKLKTYHNWVNVSKYNVTTKTIDTIRFKMNGVVRGKKAAKIVKESLINDEKALYEYQTPKKGYEWVVFKYDLDLDGFQLGEYGTSASIEFKVFLKNQSSSLETINLNPSDLVMDTKLSGMYAVQLPIGENDYFISVGNTKGNYVLFQDEKK
;
A
#
# COMPACT_ATOMS: atom_id res chain seq x y z
N GLY A 1 -2.84 -2.41 5.47
CA GLY A 1 -3.15 -1.33 4.53
C GLY A 1 -2.89 0.01 5.19
N ARG A 2 -3.88 0.90 5.25
CA ARG A 2 -3.67 2.31 5.66
C ARG A 2 -3.12 2.54 7.07
N ASN A 3 -3.57 1.76 8.04
CA ASN A 3 -3.01 1.86 9.40
C ASN A 3 -1.55 1.41 9.43
N ALA A 4 -1.16 0.41 8.63
CA ALA A 4 0.25 0.03 8.48
C ALA A 4 1.08 1.16 7.84
N ILE A 5 0.58 1.83 6.79
CA ILE A 5 1.24 3.03 6.25
C ILE A 5 1.44 4.07 7.36
N PHE A 6 0.41 4.29 8.17
CA PHE A 6 0.45 5.32 9.21
C PHE A 6 1.40 4.96 10.35
N HIS A 7 1.41 3.70 10.78
CA HIS A 7 2.39 3.13 11.70
C HIS A 7 3.80 3.28 11.15
N ASP A 8 4.05 2.82 9.92
CA ASP A 8 5.39 2.85 9.34
C ASP A 8 5.92 4.29 9.19
N LEU A 9 5.06 5.24 8.83
CA LEU A 9 5.43 6.66 8.83
C LEU A 9 5.77 7.21 10.23
N ILE A 10 5.19 6.65 11.29
CA ILE A 10 5.48 7.05 12.67
C ILE A 10 6.76 6.37 13.15
N ASP A 11 6.88 5.06 12.95
CA ASP A 11 7.88 4.22 13.59
C ASP A 11 9.22 4.22 12.84
N HIS A 12 9.24 4.45 11.52
CA HIS A 12 10.46 4.46 10.70
C HIS A 12 11.00 5.84 10.40
N SER A 13 12.32 5.95 10.17
CA SER A 13 12.93 7.15 9.59
C SER A 13 12.34 7.45 8.20
N TRP A 14 12.29 8.74 7.85
CA TRP A 14 11.87 9.14 6.50
C TRP A 14 13.10 9.36 5.60
N PRO A 15 13.04 8.95 4.32
CA PRO A 15 11.93 8.21 3.69
C PRO A 15 11.85 6.75 4.16
N VAL A 16 10.65 6.17 4.20
CA VAL A 16 10.42 4.84 4.78
C VAL A 16 10.97 3.74 3.87
N THR A 17 11.84 2.90 4.44
CA THR A 17 12.51 1.78 3.79
C THR A 17 12.39 0.54 4.69
N TYR A 18 12.29 -0.62 4.07
CA TYR A 18 12.08 -1.91 4.71
C TYR A 18 13.28 -2.81 4.44
N ASN A 19 13.87 -3.40 5.49
CA ASN A 19 14.93 -4.39 5.34
C ASN A 19 14.32 -5.80 5.40
N TYR A 20 14.34 -6.49 4.26
CA TYR A 20 13.86 -7.86 4.10
C TYR A 20 15.00 -8.89 4.08
N GLN A 21 16.23 -8.48 4.39
CA GLN A 21 17.35 -9.40 4.59
C GLN A 21 17.04 -10.31 5.80
N GLY A 22 16.92 -11.61 5.54
CA GLY A 22 16.53 -12.59 6.56
C GLY A 22 15.03 -12.87 6.67
N LEU A 23 14.19 -12.28 5.81
CA LEU A 23 12.76 -12.54 5.69
C LEU A 23 12.45 -13.22 4.34
N PRO A 24 12.48 -14.58 4.25
CA PRO A 24 12.45 -15.29 2.97
C PRO A 24 11.21 -15.01 2.11
N TYR A 25 10.05 -14.81 2.76
CA TYR A 25 8.78 -14.57 2.08
C TYR A 25 8.76 -13.18 1.43
N GLU A 26 9.10 -12.15 2.18
CA GLU A 26 9.16 -10.76 1.73
C GLU A 26 10.26 -10.55 0.70
N ASN A 27 11.43 -11.15 0.94
CA ASN A 27 12.58 -11.08 0.05
C ASN A 27 12.27 -11.67 -1.34
N ALA A 28 11.51 -12.76 -1.40
CA ALA A 28 11.07 -13.34 -2.67
C ALA A 28 10.19 -12.40 -3.50
N ILE A 29 9.56 -11.40 -2.89
CA ILE A 29 8.65 -10.45 -3.55
C ILE A 29 9.37 -9.13 -3.89
N PHE A 30 10.14 -8.58 -2.94
CA PHE A 30 10.71 -7.23 -3.03
C PHE A 30 12.24 -7.20 -3.08
N GLY A 31 12.92 -8.35 -2.99
CA GLY A 31 14.36 -8.41 -2.79
C GLY A 31 14.76 -8.03 -1.37
N ASN A 32 16.04 -7.74 -1.17
CA ASN A 32 16.59 -7.43 0.15
C ASN A 32 16.02 -6.15 0.76
N THR A 33 15.65 -5.16 -0.06
CA THR A 33 15.13 -3.88 0.43
C THR A 33 13.85 -3.46 -0.29
N GLY A 34 12.85 -3.08 0.49
CA GLY A 34 11.62 -2.46 0.03
C GLY A 34 11.57 -0.96 0.32
N ILE A 35 10.81 -0.23 -0.47
CA ILE A 35 10.55 1.20 -0.30
C ILE A 35 9.04 1.43 -0.26
N LEU A 36 8.58 2.25 0.69
CA LEU A 36 7.19 2.70 0.71
C LEU A 36 6.91 3.63 -0.47
N ASP A 37 6.15 3.15 -1.46
CA ASP A 37 5.68 3.90 -2.62
C ASP A 37 4.14 3.90 -2.62
N TYR A 38 3.59 4.97 -2.04
CA TYR A 38 2.16 5.23 -2.02
C TYR A 38 1.89 6.73 -1.91
N TYR A 39 0.67 7.17 -2.21
CA TYR A 39 0.26 8.57 -2.05
C TYR A 39 -0.02 8.93 -0.57
N PHE A 40 1.02 8.82 0.26
CA PHE A 40 0.93 8.89 1.72
C PHE A 40 0.99 10.32 2.30
N ALA A 41 1.04 11.36 1.46
CA ALA A 41 1.21 12.75 1.91
C ALA A 41 0.14 13.20 2.91
N PHE A 42 -1.10 12.69 2.81
CA PHE A 42 -2.17 13.02 3.73
C PHE A 42 -1.87 12.63 5.18
N TRP A 43 -1.10 11.56 5.39
CA TRP A 43 -0.77 11.07 6.72
C TRP A 43 0.46 11.75 7.33
N LEU A 44 1.29 12.45 6.52
CA LEU A 44 2.54 13.07 7.01
C LEU A 44 2.33 14.03 8.19
N PRO A 45 1.32 14.94 8.20
CA PRO A 45 1.11 15.83 9.34
C PRO A 45 0.80 15.06 10.64
N GLY A 46 -0.03 14.01 10.54
CA GLY A 46 -0.34 13.15 11.69
C GLY A 46 0.85 12.30 12.12
N ALA A 47 1.64 11.80 11.16
CA ALA A 47 2.78 10.94 11.44
C ALA A 47 3.91 11.72 12.13
N TRP A 48 4.11 12.99 11.76
CA TRP A 48 5.02 13.89 12.48
C TRP A 48 4.62 14.06 13.95
N ILE A 49 3.32 14.23 14.24
CA ILE A 49 2.82 14.26 15.62
C ILE A 49 2.99 12.90 16.30
N GLY A 50 2.74 11.81 15.57
CA GLY A 50 2.90 10.45 16.06
C GLY A 50 4.34 10.10 16.44
N LYS A 51 5.34 10.64 15.74
CA LYS A 51 6.76 10.49 16.12
C LYS A 51 7.07 11.02 17.52
N ILE A 52 6.31 12.00 18.00
CA ILE A 52 6.48 12.62 19.31
C ILE A 52 5.54 11.98 20.35
N ALA A 53 4.31 11.70 19.96
CA ALA A 53 3.20 11.43 20.88
C ALA A 53 2.58 10.01 20.72
N GLY A 54 3.08 9.22 19.77
CA GLY A 54 2.61 7.87 19.46
C GLY A 54 1.34 7.82 18.60
N PHE A 55 1.02 6.61 18.13
CA PHE A 55 -0.04 6.34 17.15
C PHE A 55 -1.44 6.80 17.57
N LYS A 56 -1.79 6.67 18.85
CA LYS A 56 -3.14 7.03 19.34
C LYS A 56 -3.41 8.52 19.23
N ILE A 57 -2.46 9.37 19.65
CA ILE A 57 -2.59 10.82 19.55
C ILE A 57 -2.56 11.24 18.08
N ALA A 58 -1.68 10.63 17.28
CA ALA A 58 -1.64 10.82 15.83
C ALA A 58 -3.00 10.52 15.16
N SER A 59 -3.66 9.43 15.56
CA SER A 59 -4.98 9.03 15.04
C SER A 59 -6.09 10.04 15.38
N ILE A 60 -6.08 10.57 16.61
CA ILE A 60 -7.02 11.63 17.03
C ILE A 60 -6.76 12.91 16.22
N PHE A 61 -5.49 13.26 16.03
CA PHE A 61 -5.13 14.40 15.18
C PHE A 61 -5.61 14.21 13.75
N MET A 62 -5.49 13.00 13.17
CA MET A 62 -5.97 12.73 11.81
C MET A 62 -7.48 12.96 11.68
N LEU A 63 -8.27 12.61 12.70
CA LEU A 63 -9.70 12.92 12.74
C LEU A 63 -9.94 14.44 12.70
N LEU A 64 -9.26 15.20 13.56
CA LEU A 64 -9.36 16.66 13.58
C LEU A 64 -8.93 17.28 12.25
N TYR A 65 -7.82 16.81 11.68
CA TYR A 65 -7.28 17.26 10.40
C TYR A 65 -8.28 17.04 9.26
N GLN A 66 -8.91 15.87 9.22
CA GLN A 66 -9.97 15.55 8.26
C GLN A 66 -11.19 16.46 8.45
N THR A 67 -11.63 16.68 9.69
CA THR A 67 -12.76 17.58 10.01
C THR A 67 -12.49 19.01 9.55
N ILE A 68 -11.28 19.54 9.80
CA ILE A 68 -10.88 20.87 9.32
C ILE A 68 -10.95 20.94 7.80
N GLY A 69 -10.47 19.91 7.09
CA GLY A 69 -10.56 19.83 5.63
C GLY A 69 -12.01 19.93 5.12
N VAL A 70 -12.95 19.23 5.75
CA VAL A 70 -14.38 19.30 5.39
C VAL A 70 -14.96 20.69 5.68
N ILE A 71 -14.63 21.30 6.81
CA ILE A 71 -15.07 22.67 7.16
C ILE A 71 -14.55 23.67 6.13
N LEU A 72 -13.26 23.58 5.75
CA LEU A 72 -12.66 24.43 4.74
C LEU A 72 -13.31 24.25 3.36
N PHE A 73 -13.67 23.03 3.00
CA PHE A 73 -14.41 22.77 1.77
C PHE A 73 -15.76 23.50 1.78
N PHE A 74 -16.55 23.37 2.83
CA PHE A 74 -17.83 24.08 2.92
C PHE A 74 -17.66 25.60 3.00
N TYR A 75 -16.60 26.10 3.63
CA TYR A 75 -16.25 27.52 3.57
C TYR A 75 -16.02 27.97 2.12
N LEU A 76 -15.25 27.23 1.32
CA LEU A 76 -15.01 27.55 -0.09
C LEU A 76 -16.29 27.45 -0.94
N VAL A 77 -17.17 26.48 -0.66
CA VAL A 77 -18.48 26.36 -1.30
C VAL A 77 -19.35 27.57 -0.98
N CYS A 78 -19.49 27.95 0.29
CA CYS A 78 -20.27 29.12 0.70
C CYS A 78 -19.71 30.41 0.09
N ARG A 79 -18.38 30.55 0.03
CA ARG A 79 -17.71 31.67 -0.62
C ARG A 79 -17.97 31.71 -2.12
N PHE A 80 -17.92 30.58 -2.80
CA PHE A 80 -18.26 30.46 -4.22
C PHE A 80 -19.72 30.84 -4.50
N MET A 81 -20.63 30.36 -3.66
CA MET A 81 -22.07 30.66 -3.74
C MET A 81 -22.44 32.07 -3.27
N LYS A 82 -21.52 32.77 -2.59
CA LYS A 82 -21.74 34.08 -1.95
C LYS A 82 -22.92 34.10 -0.97
N ASN A 83 -23.26 32.95 -0.40
CA ASN A 83 -24.36 32.79 0.53
C ASN A 83 -24.13 31.54 1.40
N ILE A 84 -24.54 31.62 2.66
CA ILE A 84 -24.50 30.48 3.58
C ILE A 84 -25.87 29.80 3.52
N LYS A 85 -25.93 28.62 2.91
CA LYS A 85 -27.17 27.85 2.80
C LYS A 85 -26.95 26.42 3.28
N TYR A 86 -27.69 26.03 4.32
CA TYR A 86 -27.74 24.65 4.84
C TYR A 86 -28.07 23.62 3.75
N ARG A 87 -28.79 24.04 2.69
CA ARG A 87 -29.08 23.20 1.52
C ARG A 87 -27.83 22.63 0.85
N CYS A 88 -26.71 23.36 0.83
CA CYS A 88 -25.46 22.85 0.26
C CYS A 88 -25.00 21.59 0.99
N PHE A 89 -25.16 21.56 2.32
CA PHE A 89 -24.82 20.42 3.15
C PHE A 89 -25.75 19.23 2.91
N PHE A 90 -27.08 19.44 2.85
CA PHE A 90 -28.01 18.35 2.56
C PHE A 90 -27.84 17.77 1.15
N ILE A 91 -27.59 18.62 0.15
CA ILE A 91 -27.26 18.14 -1.20
C ILE A 91 -25.95 17.36 -1.17
N PHE A 92 -24.94 17.79 -0.42
CA PHE A 92 -23.67 17.06 -0.28
C PHE A 92 -23.89 15.66 0.31
N LEU A 93 -24.74 15.54 1.34
CA LEU A 93 -25.09 14.24 1.93
C LEU A 93 -25.91 13.35 0.99
N ALA A 94 -26.76 13.93 0.14
CA ALA A 94 -27.64 13.20 -0.77
C ALA A 94 -27.04 12.92 -2.15
N PHE A 95 -25.97 13.63 -2.51
CA PHE A 95 -25.35 13.53 -3.83
C PHE A 95 -24.70 12.17 -4.05
N GLY A 96 -25.01 11.54 -5.18
CA GLY A 96 -24.47 10.25 -5.58
C GLY A 96 -25.16 9.68 -6.82
N GLY A 97 -24.69 8.52 -7.28
CA GLY A 97 -25.42 7.72 -8.27
C GLY A 97 -26.63 7.02 -7.65
N LEU A 98 -27.47 6.41 -8.49
CA LEU A 98 -28.56 5.54 -8.04
C LEU A 98 -28.05 4.13 -7.73
N ASP A 99 -26.99 4.01 -6.93
CA ASP A 99 -26.24 2.75 -6.73
C ASP A 99 -27.05 1.70 -6.01
N VAL A 100 -28.03 2.10 -5.18
CA VAL A 100 -29.01 1.17 -4.60
C VAL A 100 -29.81 0.45 -5.70
N ILE A 101 -30.19 1.15 -6.76
CA ILE A 101 -30.90 0.55 -7.89
C ILE A 101 -29.95 -0.37 -8.67
N ILE A 102 -28.70 0.07 -8.90
CA ILE A 102 -27.66 -0.76 -9.54
C ILE A 102 -27.46 -2.05 -8.74
N ASN A 103 -27.35 -1.97 -7.42
CA ASN A 103 -27.18 -3.13 -6.54
C ASN A 103 -28.32 -4.13 -6.68
N VAL A 104 -29.57 -3.66 -6.72
CA VAL A 104 -30.75 -4.50 -6.92
C VAL A 104 -30.68 -5.18 -8.29
N ILE A 105 -30.41 -4.43 -9.35
CA ILE A 105 -30.31 -4.98 -10.72
C ILE A 105 -29.21 -6.05 -10.80
N VAL A 106 -28.02 -5.76 -10.28
CA VAL A 106 -26.87 -6.68 -10.28
C VAL A 106 -27.16 -7.93 -9.45
N SER A 107 -27.84 -7.79 -8.31
CA SER A 107 -28.23 -8.93 -7.46
C SER A 107 -29.21 -9.84 -8.19
N VAL A 108 -30.22 -9.26 -8.87
CA VAL A 108 -31.18 -10.01 -9.69
C VAL A 108 -30.49 -10.70 -10.87
N MET A 109 -29.61 -9.99 -11.59
CA MET A 109 -28.85 -10.54 -12.73
C MET A 109 -27.96 -11.73 -12.32
N ASN A 110 -27.40 -11.70 -11.12
CA ASN A 110 -26.52 -12.76 -10.61
C ASN A 110 -27.27 -13.83 -9.79
N HIS A 111 -28.59 -13.76 -9.69
CA HIS A 111 -29.40 -14.66 -8.86
C HIS A 111 -28.97 -14.71 -7.38
N VAL A 112 -28.51 -13.59 -6.83
CA VAL A 112 -28.09 -13.46 -5.42
C VAL A 112 -29.14 -12.68 -4.64
N PRO A 113 -29.46 -13.06 -3.39
CA PRO A 113 -30.41 -12.30 -2.57
C PRO A 113 -29.95 -10.87 -2.33
N ILE A 114 -30.87 -9.93 -2.49
CA ILE A 114 -30.68 -8.52 -2.16
C ILE A 114 -30.34 -8.42 -0.67
N GLN A 115 -29.18 -7.85 -0.38
CA GLN A 115 -28.68 -7.78 0.99
C GLN A 115 -29.36 -6.63 1.74
N PRO A 116 -29.66 -6.79 3.05
CA PRO A 116 -30.14 -5.70 3.89
C PRO A 116 -29.21 -4.49 3.90
N PHE A 117 -29.80 -3.31 4.10
CA PHE A 117 -29.05 -2.08 4.35
C PHE A 117 -28.08 -2.26 5.53
N GLY A 118 -26.86 -1.77 5.36
CA GLY A 118 -25.78 -1.83 6.34
C GLY A 118 -24.83 -3.02 6.18
N MET A 119 -25.21 -4.09 5.45
CA MET A 119 -24.39 -5.30 5.41
C MET A 119 -23.26 -5.26 4.37
N LYS A 120 -23.43 -4.55 3.26
CA LYS A 120 -22.41 -4.45 2.20
C LYS A 120 -22.18 -2.99 1.80
N HIS A 121 -21.01 -2.76 1.21
CA HIS A 121 -20.71 -1.52 0.50
C HIS A 121 -21.48 -1.51 -0.83
N ILE A 122 -22.33 -0.51 -1.03
CA ILE A 122 -23.24 -0.42 -2.18
C ILE A 122 -22.59 0.34 -3.35
N ASP A 123 -21.70 1.29 -3.07
CA ASP A 123 -21.05 2.16 -4.08
C ASP A 123 -20.29 1.37 -5.16
N THR A 124 -19.81 0.15 -4.87
CA THR A 124 -19.06 -0.70 -5.83
C THR A 124 -19.90 -1.79 -6.49
N SER A 125 -21.23 -1.63 -6.55
CA SER A 125 -22.14 -2.68 -7.02
C SER A 125 -21.97 -3.07 -8.49
N SER A 126 -21.54 -2.14 -9.35
CA SER A 126 -21.26 -2.36 -10.77
C SER A 126 -19.81 -2.76 -11.07
N ALA A 127 -19.07 -3.25 -10.07
CA ALA A 127 -17.70 -3.74 -10.16
C ALA A 127 -16.70 -2.70 -10.76
N PRO A 128 -16.31 -2.71 -12.07
CA PRO A 128 -15.34 -1.74 -12.58
C PRO A 128 -15.87 -0.32 -12.73
N PHE A 129 -17.19 -0.13 -12.75
CA PHE A 129 -17.80 1.16 -13.00
C PHE A 129 -18.46 1.67 -11.73
N CYS A 130 -17.86 2.64 -11.06
CA CYS A 130 -18.54 3.36 -9.98
C CYS A 130 -17.98 4.77 -9.83
N MET A 131 -18.79 5.72 -9.36
CA MET A 131 -18.33 7.01 -8.90
C MET A 131 -18.67 7.18 -7.44
N SER A 132 -17.64 7.20 -6.61
CA SER A 132 -17.85 7.35 -5.19
C SER A 132 -18.48 8.68 -4.85
N THR A 133 -19.56 8.62 -4.08
CA THR A 133 -20.20 9.80 -3.50
C THR A 133 -19.24 10.55 -2.57
N PHE A 134 -19.56 11.79 -2.19
CA PHE A 134 -18.72 12.50 -1.21
C PHE A 134 -18.65 11.79 0.14
N VAL A 135 -19.74 11.15 0.57
CA VAL A 135 -19.77 10.37 1.81
C VAL A 135 -18.87 9.15 1.68
N THR A 136 -19.01 8.35 0.62
CA THR A 136 -18.12 7.22 0.34
C THR A 136 -16.66 7.67 0.29
N GLN A 137 -16.38 8.80 -0.35
CA GLN A 137 -15.04 9.37 -0.43
C GLN A 137 -14.44 9.68 0.95
N LEU A 138 -15.22 10.18 1.92
CA LEU A 138 -14.74 10.45 3.28
C LEU A 138 -14.36 9.18 4.05
N PHE A 139 -15.05 8.07 3.82
CA PHE A 139 -14.73 6.79 4.46
C PHE A 139 -13.57 6.08 3.76
N TRP A 140 -13.57 6.09 2.43
CA TRP A 140 -12.76 5.17 1.65
C TRP A 140 -11.62 5.81 0.89
N VAL A 141 -11.58 7.12 0.64
CA VAL A 141 -10.48 7.77 -0.10
C VAL A 141 -10.27 9.23 0.30
N PHE A 142 -10.44 9.51 1.59
CA PHE A 142 -10.36 10.88 2.13
C PHE A 142 -9.02 11.54 1.80
N ASN A 143 -7.95 10.74 1.80
CA ASN A 143 -6.58 11.18 1.57
C ASN A 143 -6.36 11.76 0.17
N GLN A 144 -7.09 11.26 -0.82
CA GLN A 144 -7.10 11.77 -2.20
C GLN A 144 -8.18 12.85 -2.40
N SER A 145 -9.33 12.66 -1.77
CA SER A 145 -10.55 13.42 -2.05
C SER A 145 -10.49 14.81 -1.47
N LEU A 146 -10.22 14.95 -0.16
CA LEU A 146 -10.25 16.25 0.51
C LEU A 146 -9.26 17.28 -0.07
N PRO A 147 -7.98 16.95 -0.31
CA PRO A 147 -7.05 17.88 -0.96
C PRO A 147 -7.54 18.31 -2.34
N THR A 148 -8.09 17.38 -3.12
CA THR A 148 -8.67 17.65 -4.43
C THR A 148 -9.89 18.56 -4.32
N TRP A 149 -10.75 18.34 -3.34
CA TRP A 149 -11.93 19.17 -3.09
C TRP A 149 -11.57 20.63 -2.86
N LEU A 150 -10.57 20.87 -2.00
CA LEU A 150 -10.05 22.19 -1.70
C LEU A 150 -9.41 22.83 -2.94
N ALA A 151 -8.56 22.09 -3.65
CA ALA A 151 -7.86 22.59 -4.83
C ALA A 151 -8.82 22.99 -5.97
N VAL A 152 -9.83 22.16 -6.25
CA VAL A 152 -10.83 22.43 -7.29
C VAL A 152 -11.71 23.61 -6.90
N MET A 153 -12.23 23.66 -5.68
CA MET A 153 -13.04 24.79 -5.22
C MET A 153 -12.26 26.10 -5.21
N TYR A 154 -10.97 26.05 -4.86
CA TYR A 154 -10.09 27.21 -4.95
C TYR A 154 -9.84 27.63 -6.41
N PHE A 155 -9.58 26.67 -7.31
CA PHE A 155 -9.38 26.91 -8.74
C PHE A 155 -10.60 27.55 -9.40
N LEU A 156 -11.81 27.07 -9.10
CA LEU A 156 -13.05 27.61 -9.66
C LEU A 156 -13.20 29.11 -9.32
N GLN A 157 -12.69 29.56 -8.18
CA GLN A 157 -12.71 30.95 -7.73
C GLN A 157 -11.60 31.83 -8.31
N GLN A 158 -10.54 31.25 -8.90
CA GLN A 158 -9.47 32.04 -9.52
C GLN A 158 -9.95 32.81 -10.75
N LYS A 159 -9.31 33.93 -11.08
CA LYS A 159 -9.67 34.71 -12.28
C LYS A 159 -8.86 34.31 -13.50
N ASP A 160 -7.63 33.85 -13.30
CA ASP A 160 -6.69 33.45 -14.34
C ASP A 160 -6.06 32.08 -14.01
N PHE A 161 -5.09 31.67 -14.83
CA PHE A 161 -4.42 30.37 -14.74
C PHE A 161 -2.96 30.49 -14.29
N LYS A 162 -2.57 31.64 -13.72
CA LYS A 162 -1.16 31.96 -13.42
C LYS A 162 -0.56 31.14 -12.28
N THR A 163 -1.40 30.52 -11.45
CA THR A 163 -1.00 29.77 -10.24
C THR A 163 -1.45 28.31 -10.26
N CYS A 164 -1.92 27.80 -11.41
CA CYS A 164 -2.37 26.41 -11.55
C CYS A 164 -1.29 25.37 -11.19
N GLY A 165 -0.02 25.63 -11.48
CA GLY A 165 1.08 24.71 -11.17
C GLY A 165 1.28 24.51 -9.67
N TYR A 166 1.00 25.51 -8.83
CA TYR A 166 1.01 25.31 -7.38
C TYR A 166 -0.14 24.41 -6.92
N LEU A 167 -1.30 24.48 -7.58
CA LEU A 167 -2.38 23.54 -7.29
C LEU A 167 -2.00 22.10 -7.68
N PHE A 168 -1.17 21.91 -8.70
CA PHE A 168 -0.60 20.61 -9.02
C PHE A 168 0.37 20.13 -7.95
N ALA A 169 1.29 20.99 -7.51
CA ALA A 169 2.19 20.71 -6.39
C ALA A 169 1.45 20.29 -5.12
N LEU A 170 0.25 20.82 -4.89
CA LEU A 170 -0.57 20.52 -3.73
C LEU A 170 -1.48 19.30 -3.87
N VAL A 171 -1.75 18.80 -5.09
CA VAL A 171 -2.68 17.66 -5.29
C VAL A 171 -1.92 16.36 -5.60
N VAL A 172 -0.87 16.40 -6.41
CA VAL A 172 -0.10 15.21 -6.81
C VAL A 172 0.39 14.37 -5.61
N PRO A 173 0.92 14.95 -4.52
CA PRO A 173 1.36 14.17 -3.36
C PRO A 173 0.24 13.33 -2.71
N TYR A 174 -1.03 13.72 -2.93
CA TYR A 174 -2.19 13.07 -2.34
C TYR A 174 -2.82 12.02 -3.25
N GLY A 175 -2.50 12.03 -4.55
CA GLY A 175 -2.83 10.95 -5.48
C GLY A 175 -2.75 11.35 -6.96
N PRO A 176 -2.26 10.46 -7.84
CA PRO A 176 -2.15 10.74 -9.27
C PRO A 176 -3.50 10.68 -10.01
N PHE A 177 -4.48 9.92 -9.50
CA PHE A 177 -5.75 9.76 -10.19
C PHE A 177 -6.64 11.00 -10.16
N PRO A 178 -6.90 11.64 -9.00
CA PRO A 178 -7.70 12.88 -8.96
C PRO A 178 -7.05 14.00 -9.77
N MET A 179 -5.72 14.02 -9.85
CA MET A 179 -4.97 14.96 -10.67
C MET A 179 -5.33 14.85 -12.16
N MET A 180 -5.59 13.66 -12.71
CA MET A 180 -5.98 13.51 -14.11
C MET A 180 -7.33 14.18 -14.43
N GLY A 181 -8.34 14.01 -13.56
CA GLY A 181 -9.60 14.73 -13.72
C GLY A 181 -9.44 16.24 -13.59
N PHE A 182 -8.51 16.67 -12.74
CA PHE A 182 -8.29 18.09 -12.50
C PHE A 182 -7.57 18.74 -13.68
N LEU A 183 -6.59 18.03 -14.26
CA LEU A 183 -5.95 18.39 -15.53
C LEU A 183 -6.98 18.49 -16.66
N TYR A 184 -7.87 17.52 -16.78
CA TYR A 184 -8.95 17.55 -17.77
C TYR A 184 -9.81 18.82 -17.60
N LEU A 185 -10.27 19.12 -16.38
CA LEU A 185 -11.05 20.32 -16.08
C LEU A 185 -10.29 21.61 -16.46
N ILE A 186 -9.03 21.72 -16.07
CA ILE A 186 -8.18 22.88 -16.38
C ILE A 186 -7.99 23.01 -17.90
N PHE A 187 -7.74 21.92 -18.60
CA PHE A 187 -7.57 21.89 -20.05
C PHE A 187 -8.84 22.36 -20.77
N CYS A 188 -10.01 21.86 -20.39
CA CYS A 188 -11.29 22.34 -20.90
C CYS A 188 -11.46 23.85 -20.65
N TYR A 189 -11.07 24.37 -19.49
CA TYR A 189 -11.17 25.80 -19.18
C TYR A 189 -10.14 26.66 -19.92
N ILE A 190 -8.96 26.13 -20.22
CA ILE A 190 -7.94 26.80 -21.04
C ILE A 190 -8.42 26.90 -22.49
N ILE A 191 -8.99 25.83 -23.05
CA ILE A 191 -9.49 25.81 -24.43
C ILE A 191 -10.78 26.61 -24.55
N PHE A 192 -11.79 26.27 -23.75
CA PHE A 192 -13.15 26.78 -23.95
C PHE A 192 -13.51 27.99 -23.06
N GLY A 193 -12.72 28.20 -22.01
CA GLY A 193 -12.85 29.34 -21.09
C GLY A 193 -13.62 28.89 -19.86
N LYS A 194 -13.57 29.67 -18.77
CA LYS A 194 -14.33 29.33 -17.56
C LYS A 194 -15.86 29.24 -17.77
N LYS A 195 -16.37 29.91 -18.81
CA LYS A 195 -17.79 29.81 -19.25
C LYS A 195 -18.00 28.84 -20.41
N LEU A 196 -16.95 28.14 -20.84
CA LEU A 196 -16.96 27.19 -21.97
C LEU A 196 -17.52 27.76 -23.30
N ASN A 197 -17.44 29.07 -23.50
CA ASN A 197 -18.08 29.79 -24.62
C ASN A 197 -17.11 30.33 -25.67
N LYS A 198 -15.81 30.19 -25.45
CA LYS A 198 -14.78 30.72 -26.36
C LYS A 198 -14.07 29.55 -27.03
N LEU A 199 -13.52 29.75 -28.22
CA LEU A 199 -12.55 28.83 -28.80
C LEU A 199 -11.14 29.16 -28.27
N LEU A 200 -10.18 28.26 -28.50
CA LEU A 200 -8.79 28.38 -28.04
C LEU A 200 -8.28 29.82 -28.17
N ASN A 201 -7.75 30.37 -27.08
CA ASN A 201 -7.18 31.71 -27.08
C ASN A 201 -5.77 31.65 -26.52
N TRP A 202 -4.80 32.02 -27.35
CA TRP A 202 -3.38 32.00 -27.03
C TRP A 202 -3.03 32.81 -25.78
N LYS A 203 -3.78 33.87 -25.44
CA LYS A 203 -3.58 34.63 -24.18
C LYS A 203 -3.80 33.77 -22.94
N ARG A 204 -4.74 32.81 -22.97
CA ARG A 204 -4.96 31.87 -21.85
C ARG A 204 -3.84 30.87 -21.74
N PHE A 205 -3.34 30.37 -22.86
CA PHE A 205 -2.16 29.49 -22.87
C PHE A 205 -0.92 30.23 -22.34
N LYS A 206 -0.67 31.46 -22.81
CA LYS A 206 0.41 32.32 -22.27
C LYS A 206 0.27 32.58 -20.77
N SER A 207 -0.96 32.63 -20.23
CA SER A 207 -1.15 32.79 -18.78
C SER A 207 -0.69 31.59 -17.95
N LEU A 208 -0.40 30.45 -18.59
CA LEU A 208 0.24 29.31 -17.94
C LEU A 208 1.76 29.46 -17.86
N LEU A 209 2.37 30.26 -18.74
CA LEU A 209 3.81 30.46 -18.82
C LEU A 209 4.26 31.49 -17.76
N THR A 210 4.20 31.08 -16.50
CA THR A 210 4.52 31.91 -15.34
C THR A 210 5.49 31.18 -14.42
N VAL A 211 6.27 31.95 -13.66
CA VAL A 211 7.20 31.42 -12.66
C VAL A 211 6.52 30.47 -11.66
N PRO A 212 5.33 30.79 -11.10
CA PRO A 212 4.60 29.86 -10.23
C PRO A 212 4.27 28.52 -10.90
N ASN A 213 3.85 28.56 -12.16
CA ASN A 213 3.48 27.33 -12.85
C ASN A 213 4.70 26.48 -13.19
N PHE A 214 5.80 27.10 -13.61
CA PHE A 214 7.05 26.42 -13.89
C PHE A 214 7.58 25.70 -12.64
N PHE A 215 7.75 26.41 -11.53
CA PHE A 215 8.22 25.80 -10.28
C PHE A 215 7.22 24.80 -9.70
N GLY A 216 5.92 25.05 -9.81
CA GLY A 216 4.90 24.11 -9.38
C GLY A 216 4.95 22.78 -10.14
N VAL A 217 5.18 22.81 -11.45
CA VAL A 217 5.34 21.60 -12.27
C VAL A 217 6.68 20.91 -11.99
N ILE A 218 7.77 21.65 -11.82
CA ILE A 218 9.07 21.03 -11.50
C ILE A 218 9.05 20.35 -10.14
N ALA A 219 8.41 20.97 -9.14
CA ALA A 219 8.33 20.43 -7.79
C ALA A 219 7.58 19.08 -7.71
N ILE A 220 6.68 18.79 -8.66
CA ILE A 220 5.97 17.49 -8.66
C ILE A 220 6.74 16.36 -9.34
N LEU A 221 7.73 16.66 -10.18
CA LEU A 221 8.40 15.63 -10.98
C LEU A 221 8.96 14.48 -10.14
N PRO A 222 9.66 14.73 -9.01
CA PRO A 222 10.20 13.63 -8.21
C PRO A 222 9.11 12.70 -7.67
N ILE A 223 7.99 13.27 -7.20
CA ILE A 223 6.84 12.52 -6.67
C ILE A 223 6.12 11.76 -7.78
N ALA A 224 5.95 12.41 -8.95
CA ALA A 224 5.34 11.78 -10.10
C ALA A 224 6.18 10.59 -10.59
N PHE A 225 7.51 10.72 -10.64
CA PHE A 225 8.40 9.61 -10.98
C PHE A 225 8.38 8.49 -9.93
N MET A 226 8.30 8.83 -8.64
CA MET A 226 8.15 7.83 -7.58
C MET A 226 6.94 6.93 -7.83
N TYR A 227 5.76 7.50 -8.12
CA TYR A 227 4.57 6.69 -8.43
C TYR A 227 4.67 5.84 -9.71
N THR A 228 5.61 6.13 -10.61
CA THR A 228 5.84 5.29 -11.79
C THR A 228 6.63 4.02 -11.49
N LEU A 229 7.24 3.93 -10.31
CA LEU A 229 7.96 2.73 -9.85
C LEU A 229 7.00 1.56 -9.61
N ASN A 230 5.75 1.86 -9.25
CA ASN A 230 4.73 0.85 -9.09
C ASN A 230 4.38 0.15 -10.42
N LYS A 231 4.61 -1.17 -10.50
CA LYS A 231 4.33 -2.03 -11.67
C LYS A 231 2.86 -2.47 -11.75
N SER A 232 1.94 -1.55 -11.48
CA SER A 232 0.50 -1.78 -11.59
C SER A 232 0.08 -2.15 -13.02
N GLN A 233 -0.78 -3.16 -13.18
CA GLN A 233 -1.35 -3.56 -14.47
C GLN A 233 -2.21 -2.43 -15.07
N LYS A 234 -2.17 -2.24 -16.38
CA LYS A 234 -2.88 -1.13 -17.05
C LYS A 234 -3.59 -1.64 -18.27
N GLY A 235 -4.78 -1.10 -18.57
CA GLY A 235 -5.48 -1.47 -19.79
C GLY A 235 -6.90 -0.96 -19.89
N LEU A 236 -7.62 -1.49 -20.89
CA LEU A 236 -9.03 -1.23 -21.14
C LEU A 236 -9.91 -2.29 -20.48
N VAL A 237 -10.96 -1.86 -19.78
CA VAL A 237 -11.91 -2.74 -19.09
C VAL A 237 -12.59 -3.69 -20.07
N PHE A 238 -13.03 -3.20 -21.24
CA PHE A 238 -13.67 -4.05 -22.25
C PHE A 238 -12.73 -5.07 -22.88
N MET A 239 -11.45 -4.75 -23.06
CA MET A 239 -10.47 -5.72 -23.55
C MET A 239 -10.27 -6.85 -22.54
N ARG A 240 -10.15 -6.51 -21.25
CA ARG A 240 -10.07 -7.49 -20.17
C ARG A 240 -11.34 -8.35 -20.09
N ALA A 241 -12.52 -7.74 -20.23
CA ALA A 241 -13.79 -8.46 -20.26
C ALA A 241 -13.93 -9.39 -21.47
N SER A 242 -13.42 -8.98 -22.64
CA SER A 242 -13.37 -9.81 -23.84
C SER A 242 -12.50 -11.05 -23.62
N HIS A 243 -11.28 -10.87 -23.10
CA HIS A 243 -10.39 -11.98 -22.77
C HIS A 243 -10.98 -12.94 -21.72
N ASN A 244 -11.78 -12.42 -20.79
CA ASN A 244 -12.41 -13.21 -19.73
C ASN A 244 -13.77 -13.80 -20.13
N GLY A 245 -14.26 -13.56 -21.35
CA GLY A 245 -15.57 -14.05 -21.80
C GLY A 245 -16.79 -13.34 -21.18
N THR A 246 -16.60 -12.20 -20.50
CA THR A 246 -17.65 -11.45 -19.77
C THR A 246 -18.04 -10.13 -20.45
N LEU A 247 -17.75 -9.98 -21.75
CA LEU A 247 -17.93 -8.73 -22.49
C LEU A 247 -19.39 -8.22 -22.46
N ASN A 248 -20.36 -9.08 -22.77
CA ASN A 248 -21.78 -8.69 -22.83
C ASN A 248 -22.28 -8.16 -21.49
N THR A 249 -21.97 -8.86 -20.40
CA THR A 249 -22.31 -8.43 -19.04
C THR A 249 -21.64 -7.10 -18.70
N THR A 250 -20.37 -6.94 -19.07
CA THR A 250 -19.62 -5.70 -18.80
C THR A 250 -20.18 -4.52 -19.58
N LEU A 251 -20.58 -4.70 -20.84
CA LEU A 251 -21.23 -3.66 -21.65
C LEU A 251 -22.58 -3.26 -21.08
N LEU A 252 -23.39 -4.24 -20.65
CA LEU A 252 -24.68 -3.97 -19.99
C LEU A 252 -24.48 -3.20 -18.68
N LEU A 253 -23.52 -3.60 -17.84
CA LEU A 253 -23.20 -2.89 -16.60
C LEU A 253 -22.70 -1.47 -16.87
N TYR A 254 -21.88 -1.26 -17.90
CA TYR A 254 -21.44 0.07 -18.29
C TYR A 254 -22.60 0.96 -18.73
N LEU A 255 -23.56 0.42 -19.50
CA LEU A 255 -24.76 1.16 -19.92
C LEU A 255 -25.64 1.52 -18.71
N ILE A 256 -25.86 0.58 -17.79
CA ILE A 256 -26.62 0.80 -16.56
C ILE A 256 -25.95 1.88 -15.71
N PHE A 257 -24.64 1.77 -15.50
CA PHE A 257 -23.82 2.77 -14.81
C PHE A 257 -23.97 4.15 -15.46
N PHE A 258 -23.79 4.24 -16.78
CA PHE A 258 -23.90 5.50 -17.52
C PHE A 258 -25.26 6.17 -17.27
N ILE A 259 -26.33 5.38 -17.34
CA ILE A 259 -27.70 5.87 -17.16
C ILE A 259 -27.93 6.31 -15.71
N LEU A 260 -27.67 5.42 -14.75
CA LEU A 260 -28.10 5.54 -13.36
C LEU A 260 -27.17 6.39 -12.48
N GLU A 261 -25.89 6.51 -12.82
CA GLU A 261 -24.97 7.32 -12.03
C GLU A 261 -24.93 8.78 -12.46
N PHE A 262 -25.02 9.07 -13.76
CA PHE A 262 -24.86 10.46 -14.23
C PHE A 262 -25.82 10.94 -15.31
N PHE A 263 -26.29 10.08 -16.22
CA PHE A 263 -27.27 10.53 -17.22
C PHE A 263 -28.60 10.97 -16.59
N VAL A 264 -28.96 10.45 -15.42
CA VAL A 264 -30.10 10.95 -14.63
C VAL A 264 -30.01 12.45 -14.34
N TYR A 265 -28.80 13.02 -14.26
CA TYR A 265 -28.58 14.46 -14.05
C TYR A 265 -28.72 15.27 -15.37
N ILE A 266 -29.07 14.65 -16.50
CA ILE A 266 -29.45 15.40 -17.72
C ILE A 266 -30.63 16.35 -17.45
N ILE A 267 -31.46 16.01 -16.46
CA ILE A 267 -32.60 16.83 -16.02
C ILE A 267 -32.20 18.20 -15.48
N ILE A 268 -30.92 18.48 -15.21
CA ILE A 268 -30.44 19.80 -14.79
C ILE A 268 -29.84 20.63 -15.95
N ILE A 269 -29.74 20.06 -17.16
CA ILE A 269 -29.23 20.75 -18.35
C ILE A 269 -30.10 21.94 -18.76
N ASN A 270 -29.54 23.14 -18.74
CA ASN A 270 -30.21 24.35 -19.22
C ASN A 270 -29.27 25.13 -20.15
N LYS A 271 -29.80 26.18 -20.81
CA LYS A 271 -29.01 27.02 -21.73
C LYS A 271 -27.73 27.61 -21.09
N LYS A 272 -27.70 27.75 -19.77
CA LYS A 272 -26.59 28.33 -19.02
C LYS A 272 -25.49 27.32 -18.69
N ASN A 273 -25.85 26.07 -18.42
CA ASN A 273 -24.96 25.07 -17.78
C ASN A 273 -24.70 23.82 -18.64
N TRP A 274 -25.27 23.71 -19.84
CA TRP A 274 -25.19 22.50 -20.65
C TRP A 274 -23.76 22.11 -21.05
N LYS A 275 -22.88 23.10 -21.20
CA LYS A 275 -21.49 22.88 -21.60
C LYS A 275 -20.67 22.30 -20.46
N GLU A 276 -20.86 22.83 -19.26
CA GLU A 276 -20.24 22.35 -18.03
C GLU A 276 -20.65 20.90 -17.76
N LEU A 277 -21.93 20.58 -17.97
CA LEU A 277 -22.42 19.20 -17.87
C LEU A 277 -21.85 18.28 -18.94
N LEU A 278 -21.72 18.75 -20.19
CA LEU A 278 -21.11 17.96 -21.25
C LEU A 278 -19.65 17.62 -20.93
N VAL A 279 -18.90 18.57 -20.38
CA VAL A 279 -17.52 18.35 -19.91
C VAL A 279 -17.49 17.27 -18.82
N CYS A 280 -18.40 17.34 -17.84
CA CYS A 280 -18.53 16.27 -16.83
C CYS A 280 -18.82 14.91 -17.48
N PHE A 281 -19.86 14.84 -18.31
CA PHE A 281 -20.35 13.59 -18.90
C PHE A 281 -19.33 12.95 -19.85
N ALA A 282 -18.61 13.75 -20.63
CA ALA A 282 -17.56 13.23 -21.51
C ALA A 282 -16.46 12.52 -20.72
N PHE A 283 -16.00 13.12 -19.61
CA PHE A 283 -14.99 12.49 -18.78
C PHE A 283 -15.51 11.26 -18.04
N PHE A 284 -16.74 11.35 -17.50
CA PHE A 284 -17.43 10.25 -16.83
C PHE A 284 -17.67 9.03 -17.70
N ALA A 285 -17.90 9.23 -19.00
CA ALA A 285 -18.00 8.14 -19.96
C ALA A 285 -16.63 7.51 -20.26
N ILE A 286 -15.56 8.30 -20.34
CA ILE A 286 -14.26 7.83 -20.84
C ILE A 286 -13.41 7.23 -19.72
N ALA A 287 -13.31 7.89 -18.56
CA ALA A 287 -12.36 7.52 -17.51
C ALA A 287 -12.56 6.08 -16.96
N PRO A 288 -13.80 5.62 -16.70
CA PRO A 288 -14.04 4.25 -16.21
C PRO A 288 -13.74 3.14 -17.22
N LEU A 289 -13.48 3.46 -18.48
CA LEU A 289 -13.08 2.48 -19.49
C LEU A 289 -11.65 1.97 -19.29
N PHE A 290 -10.85 2.68 -18.49
CA PHE A 290 -9.44 2.39 -18.24
C PHE A 290 -9.22 1.95 -16.79
N TYR A 291 -8.28 1.03 -16.58
CA TYR A 291 -7.85 0.58 -15.25
C TYR A 291 -6.33 0.72 -15.10
N VAL A 292 -5.88 1.01 -13.88
CA VAL A 292 -4.47 1.05 -13.47
C VAL A 292 -4.38 0.44 -12.08
N GLY A 293 -3.72 -0.71 -11.96
CA GLY A 293 -3.79 -1.61 -10.83
C GLY A 293 -5.19 -2.22 -10.76
N GLY A 294 -6.03 -1.65 -9.90
CA GLY A 294 -7.46 -1.92 -9.85
C GLY A 294 -8.29 -0.98 -10.74
N PHE A 295 -9.58 -0.91 -10.44
CA PHE A 295 -10.53 -0.01 -11.10
C PHE A 295 -10.53 1.42 -10.52
N ASP A 296 -9.53 1.75 -9.69
CA ASP A 296 -9.44 3.05 -9.03
C ASP A 296 -9.28 4.23 -9.99
N LEU A 297 -8.72 4.02 -11.19
CA LEU A 297 -8.57 5.10 -12.17
C LEU A 297 -9.92 5.75 -12.49
N GLY A 298 -10.92 4.96 -12.86
CA GLY A 298 -12.28 5.44 -13.15
C GLY A 298 -12.93 6.12 -11.95
N ASN A 299 -12.76 5.55 -10.76
CA ASN A 299 -13.45 5.99 -9.56
C ASN A 299 -12.82 7.26 -8.95
N ARG A 300 -11.49 7.40 -9.02
CA ARG A 300 -10.75 8.47 -8.33
C ARG A 300 -10.44 9.65 -9.23
N SER A 301 -10.34 9.43 -10.54
CA SER A 301 -10.12 10.54 -11.48
C SER A 301 -11.35 11.42 -11.68
N THR A 302 -12.55 10.94 -11.35
CA THR A 302 -13.81 11.69 -11.49
C THR A 302 -14.06 12.70 -10.38
N ILE A 303 -13.36 12.58 -9.23
CA ILE A 303 -13.51 13.44 -8.04
C ILE A 303 -13.57 14.95 -8.38
N PRO A 304 -12.68 15.52 -9.21
CA PRO A 304 -12.72 16.95 -9.54
C PRO A 304 -14.02 17.38 -10.24
N LEU A 305 -14.53 16.55 -11.14
CA LEU A 305 -15.73 16.86 -11.91
C LEU A 305 -17.01 16.59 -11.13
N LEU A 306 -16.97 15.69 -10.14
CA LEU A 306 -18.07 15.50 -9.18
C LEU A 306 -18.33 16.79 -8.38
N ILE A 307 -17.29 17.54 -8.02
CA ILE A 307 -17.43 18.86 -7.38
C ILE A 307 -18.12 19.85 -8.32
N LEU A 308 -17.75 19.86 -9.60
CA LEU A 308 -18.41 20.73 -10.57
C LEU A 308 -19.89 20.35 -10.72
N LEU A 309 -20.21 19.06 -10.86
CA LEU A 309 -21.59 18.58 -10.93
C LEU A 309 -22.38 18.95 -9.67
N TYR A 310 -21.80 18.76 -8.48
CA TYR A 310 -22.38 19.17 -7.20
C TYR A 310 -22.73 20.65 -7.18
N ILE A 311 -21.81 21.53 -7.58
CA ILE A 311 -22.07 22.97 -7.64
C ILE A 311 -23.20 23.31 -8.63
N LEU A 312 -23.28 22.61 -9.75
CA LEU A 312 -24.36 22.79 -10.73
C LEU A 312 -25.72 22.36 -10.16
N ILE A 313 -25.79 21.27 -9.40
CA ILE A 313 -27.00 20.83 -8.69
C ILE A 313 -27.39 21.85 -7.62
N VAL A 314 -26.44 22.33 -6.81
CA VAL A 314 -26.68 23.37 -5.80
C VAL A 314 -27.24 24.63 -6.44
N GLN A 315 -26.66 25.08 -7.56
CA GLN A 315 -27.16 26.24 -8.31
C GLN A 315 -28.54 26.00 -8.92
N PHE A 316 -28.81 24.80 -9.41
CA PHE A 316 -30.10 24.43 -10.00
C PHE A 316 -31.22 24.40 -8.94
N LEU A 317 -30.92 23.98 -7.72
CA LEU A 317 -31.87 23.91 -6.60
C LEU A 317 -31.83 25.14 -5.68
N ASP A 318 -31.06 26.17 -6.04
CA ASP A 318 -30.85 27.36 -5.19
C ASP A 318 -32.16 28.11 -4.91
N LYS A 319 -33.01 28.22 -5.94
CA LYS A 319 -34.36 28.78 -5.89
C LYS A 319 -35.30 27.94 -6.76
N LEU A 320 -36.40 27.47 -6.17
CA LEU A 320 -37.43 26.75 -6.91
C LEU A 320 -38.22 27.74 -7.77
N ASP A 321 -38.20 27.54 -9.08
CA ASP A 321 -38.86 28.44 -10.04
C ASP A 321 -40.29 27.97 -10.33
N ARG A 322 -41.21 28.27 -9.41
CA ARG A 322 -42.63 27.90 -9.55
C ARG A 322 -43.33 28.58 -10.74
N ARG A 323 -42.73 29.63 -11.34
CA ARG A 323 -43.32 30.35 -12.48
C ARG A 323 -43.08 29.61 -13.79
N GLN A 324 -41.95 28.90 -13.90
CA GLN A 324 -41.64 28.07 -15.06
C GLN A 324 -41.92 26.61 -14.74
N VAL A 325 -43.14 26.16 -15.01
CA VAL A 325 -43.64 24.80 -14.69
C VAL A 325 -42.66 23.69 -15.11
N ASN A 326 -42.10 23.78 -16.32
CA ASN A 326 -41.13 22.80 -16.81
C ASN A 326 -39.84 22.75 -15.99
N ILE A 327 -39.32 23.90 -15.54
CA ILE A 327 -38.12 23.95 -14.70
C ILE A 327 -38.45 23.45 -13.30
N TYR A 328 -39.59 23.86 -12.75
CA TYR A 328 -40.06 23.41 -11.44
C TYR A 328 -40.14 21.88 -11.35
N TRP A 329 -40.78 21.21 -12.30
CA TRP A 329 -40.89 19.75 -12.30
C TRP A 329 -39.53 19.06 -12.43
N ARG A 330 -38.60 19.62 -13.21
CA ARG A 330 -37.22 19.12 -13.28
C ARG A 330 -36.47 19.30 -11.95
N GLN A 331 -36.72 20.38 -11.22
CA GLN A 331 -36.18 20.58 -9.87
C GLN A 331 -36.76 19.56 -8.89
N ILE A 332 -38.07 19.30 -8.93
CA ILE A 332 -38.70 18.26 -8.12
C ILE A 332 -38.12 16.88 -8.44
N LEU A 333 -38.00 16.53 -9.72
CA LEU A 333 -37.40 15.26 -10.14
C LEU A 333 -35.94 15.13 -9.66
N CYS A 334 -35.17 16.21 -9.69
CA CYS A 334 -33.81 16.24 -9.16
C CYS A 334 -33.77 15.98 -7.66
N ILE A 335 -34.72 16.53 -6.89
CA ILE A 335 -34.86 16.24 -5.45
C ILE A 335 -35.20 14.76 -5.23
N VAL A 336 -36.10 14.18 -6.02
CA VAL A 336 -36.45 12.75 -5.94
C VAL A 336 -35.22 11.87 -6.20
N ILE A 337 -34.44 12.16 -7.23
CA ILE A 337 -33.19 11.44 -7.54
C ILE A 337 -32.20 11.54 -6.38
N LEU A 338 -32.02 12.73 -5.80
CA LEU A 338 -31.15 12.92 -4.64
C LEU A 338 -31.64 12.14 -3.41
N CYS A 339 -32.96 12.08 -3.17
CA CYS A 339 -33.51 11.27 -2.08
C CYS A 339 -33.25 9.77 -2.27
N ILE A 340 -33.29 9.27 -3.50
CA ILE A 340 -32.97 7.86 -3.79
C ILE A 340 -31.46 7.63 -3.65
N ALA A 341 -30.62 8.51 -4.20
CA ALA A 341 -29.16 8.44 -4.09
C ALA A 341 -28.69 8.52 -2.63
N PHE A 342 -29.40 9.28 -1.78
CA PHE A 342 -29.12 9.36 -0.35
C PHE A 342 -29.14 7.99 0.33
N ALA A 343 -29.90 7.01 -0.16
CA ALA A 343 -29.91 5.67 0.41
C ALA A 343 -28.53 5.00 0.37
N THR A 344 -27.72 5.23 -0.68
CA THR A 344 -26.31 4.77 -0.74
C THR A 344 -25.48 5.42 0.37
N ASN A 345 -25.61 6.72 0.57
CA ASN A 345 -24.84 7.47 1.57
C ASN A 345 -25.27 7.13 3.00
N PHE A 346 -26.57 6.97 3.20
CA PHE A 346 -27.14 6.51 4.46
C PHE A 346 -26.64 5.11 4.80
N ASN A 347 -26.55 4.20 3.83
CA ASN A 347 -25.97 2.86 4.03
C ASN A 347 -24.54 2.91 4.58
N GLU A 348 -23.70 3.79 4.04
CA GLU A 348 -22.31 3.95 4.51
C GLU A 348 -22.25 4.50 5.94
N ILE A 349 -23.04 5.54 6.24
CA ILE A 349 -23.12 6.12 7.59
C ILE A 349 -23.64 5.08 8.58
N HIS A 350 -24.72 4.37 8.23
CA HIS A 350 -25.30 3.32 9.04
C HIS A 350 -24.30 2.19 9.30
N ARG A 351 -23.56 1.73 8.28
CA ARG A 351 -22.54 0.69 8.45
C ARG A 351 -21.43 1.14 9.40
N ALA A 352 -20.98 2.39 9.29
CA ALA A 352 -19.96 2.93 10.18
C ALA A 352 -20.44 2.98 11.65
N ILE A 353 -21.66 3.46 11.88
CA ILE A 353 -22.27 3.51 13.22
C ILE A 353 -22.47 2.10 13.78
N TYR A 354 -23.04 1.19 12.98
CA TYR A 354 -23.32 -0.18 13.38
C TYR A 354 -22.03 -0.92 13.75
N ASN A 355 -20.99 -0.85 12.91
CA ASN A 355 -19.71 -1.49 13.20
C ASN A 355 -19.05 -0.90 14.44
N THR A 356 -19.08 0.42 14.60
CA THR A 356 -18.50 1.09 15.80
C THR A 356 -19.21 0.66 17.08
N TYR A 357 -20.55 0.56 17.03
CA TYR A 357 -21.35 0.10 18.16
C TYR A 357 -21.14 -1.39 18.43
N PHE A 358 -21.09 -2.22 17.39
CA PHE A 358 -20.81 -3.64 17.49
C PHE A 358 -19.45 -3.88 18.15
N ASP A 359 -18.41 -3.21 17.66
CA ASP A 359 -17.06 -3.32 18.20
C ASP A 359 -17.03 -2.89 19.67
N TYR A 360 -17.67 -1.76 20.02
CA TYR A 360 -17.82 -1.34 21.42
C TYR A 360 -18.53 -2.39 22.28
N LYS A 361 -19.66 -2.93 21.83
CA LYS A 361 -20.48 -3.92 22.55
C LYS A 361 -19.72 -5.21 22.84
N TYR A 362 -18.88 -5.64 21.90
CA TYR A 362 -18.10 -6.87 22.01
C TYR A 362 -16.65 -6.64 22.45
N HIS A 363 -16.32 -5.42 22.92
CA HIS A 363 -14.98 -5.01 23.36
C HIS A 363 -13.89 -5.20 22.29
N TYR A 364 -14.25 -5.12 21.01
CA TYR A 364 -13.31 -5.05 19.90
C TYR A 364 -12.79 -3.61 19.74
N SER A 365 -11.56 -3.52 19.22
CA SER A 365 -10.96 -2.23 18.89
C SER A 365 -11.55 -1.68 17.60
N ASN A 366 -12.03 -0.42 17.64
CA ASN A 366 -12.41 0.34 16.44
C ASN A 366 -11.21 0.66 15.53
N ILE A 367 -9.98 0.43 16.00
CA ILE A 367 -8.76 0.54 15.21
C ILE A 367 -8.50 -0.83 14.61
N THR A 368 -8.80 -0.98 13.32
CA THR A 368 -8.48 -2.21 12.57
C THR A 368 -7.00 -2.21 12.25
N ASP A 369 -6.21 -3.03 12.93
CA ASP A 369 -4.75 -3.03 12.80
C ASP A 369 -4.19 -4.40 12.44
N LYS A 370 -4.88 -5.09 11.53
CA LYS A 370 -4.51 -6.45 11.08
C LYS A 370 -3.09 -6.54 10.53
N TYR A 371 -2.59 -5.45 9.95
CA TYR A 371 -1.29 -5.42 9.30
C TYR A 371 -0.17 -4.96 10.22
N LYS A 372 -0.44 -3.97 11.09
CA LYS A 372 0.54 -3.21 11.88
C LYS A 372 1.63 -2.50 11.09
N THR A 373 2.34 -3.21 10.22
CA THR A 373 3.49 -2.73 9.46
C THR A 373 3.63 -3.49 8.14
N PHE A 374 4.37 -2.92 7.18
CA PHE A 374 4.88 -3.62 6.00
C PHE A 374 6.33 -4.13 6.13
N ASP A 375 6.96 -4.00 7.30
CA ASP A 375 8.26 -4.63 7.62
C ASP A 375 8.20 -6.16 7.57
N GLU A 376 7.10 -6.74 8.05
CA GLU A 376 6.91 -8.19 8.16
C GLU A 376 5.43 -8.49 7.94
N PHE A 377 5.11 -9.27 6.92
CA PHE A 377 3.73 -9.53 6.50
C PHE A 377 3.45 -10.96 6.05
N GLU A 378 4.41 -11.87 6.17
CA GLU A 378 4.17 -13.31 6.07
C GLU A 378 2.98 -13.74 6.94
N GLY A 379 2.14 -14.63 6.42
CA GLY A 379 0.95 -15.12 7.11
C GLY A 379 -0.22 -14.12 7.21
N LYS A 380 -0.09 -12.89 6.67
CA LYS A 380 -1.18 -11.88 6.66
C LYS A 380 -2.02 -11.89 5.38
N GLU A 381 -1.83 -12.88 4.51
CA GLU A 381 -2.60 -13.19 3.27
C GLU A 381 -2.84 -12.02 2.28
N VAL A 382 -1.80 -11.40 1.68
CA VAL A 382 -2.02 -10.29 0.70
C VAL A 382 -0.81 -9.90 -0.18
N ALA A 383 0.12 -10.80 -0.51
CA ALA A 383 1.27 -10.43 -1.37
C ALA A 383 0.91 -9.55 -2.60
N PRO A 384 -0.18 -9.82 -3.37
CA PRO A 384 -0.57 -8.96 -4.50
C PRO A 384 -1.11 -7.57 -4.12
N PHE A 385 -1.58 -7.38 -2.88
CA PHE A 385 -2.11 -6.10 -2.42
C PHE A 385 -0.98 -5.21 -1.87
N ILE A 386 0.05 -5.79 -1.26
CA ILE A 386 1.19 -5.04 -0.68
C ILE A 386 2.06 -4.41 -1.77
N THR A 387 2.14 -5.01 -2.95
CA THR A 387 2.82 -4.43 -4.12
C THR A 387 2.19 -3.11 -4.62
N ASN A 388 1.02 -2.71 -4.09
CA ASN A 388 0.46 -1.38 -4.32
C ASN A 388 1.03 -0.30 -3.38
N PHE A 389 1.77 -0.70 -2.34
CA PHE A 389 2.30 0.19 -1.30
C PHE A 389 3.83 0.12 -1.19
N VAL A 390 4.43 -1.02 -1.54
CA VAL A 390 5.88 -1.23 -1.45
C VAL A 390 6.43 -1.56 -2.83
N VAL A 391 7.57 -0.99 -3.17
CA VAL A 391 8.34 -1.29 -4.40
C VAL A 391 9.74 -1.80 -4.03
N PRO A 392 10.32 -2.71 -4.82
CA PRO A 392 11.69 -3.16 -4.60
C PRO A 392 12.66 -1.99 -4.82
N TYR A 393 13.68 -1.90 -3.97
CA TYR A 393 14.81 -1.02 -4.25
C TYR A 393 15.66 -1.61 -5.38
N GLN A 394 16.07 -0.75 -6.30
CA GLN A 394 16.87 -1.10 -7.46
C GLN A 394 18.03 -0.12 -7.56
N GLU A 395 19.26 -0.57 -7.28
CA GLU A 395 20.46 0.29 -7.26
C GLU A 395 20.73 0.98 -8.61
N ASP A 396 20.35 0.33 -9.72
CA ASP A 396 20.49 0.85 -11.09
C ASP A 396 19.49 1.96 -11.44
N ASN A 397 18.46 2.14 -10.62
CA ASN A 397 17.46 3.17 -10.83
C ASN A 397 17.95 4.53 -10.31
N LYS A 398 18.54 5.32 -11.23
CA LYS A 398 19.07 6.66 -10.96
C LYS A 398 18.12 7.61 -10.21
N ILE A 399 16.80 7.45 -10.37
CA ILE A 399 15.81 8.29 -9.67
C ILE A 399 15.73 7.88 -8.19
N LEU A 400 15.71 6.58 -7.90
CA LEU A 400 15.75 6.05 -6.54
C LEU A 400 17.08 6.38 -5.86
N THR A 401 18.21 6.20 -6.56
CA THR A 401 19.54 6.54 -6.02
C THR A 401 19.64 8.03 -5.66
N LEU A 402 19.03 8.93 -6.46
CA LEU A 402 18.99 10.36 -6.16
C LEU A 402 18.10 10.67 -4.94
N LEU A 403 16.92 10.06 -4.88
CA LEU A 403 15.92 10.33 -3.84
C LEU A 403 16.30 9.77 -2.46
N TYR A 404 17.03 8.66 -2.42
CA TYR A 404 17.27 7.90 -1.19
C TYR A 404 18.76 7.84 -0.77
N ARG A 405 19.64 8.62 -1.41
CA ARG A 405 21.10 8.59 -1.22
C ARG A 405 21.61 8.65 0.22
N GLU A 406 20.86 9.27 1.13
CA GLU A 406 21.28 9.45 2.52
C GLU A 406 20.66 8.44 3.51
N ASN A 407 19.82 7.52 3.04
CA ASN A 407 19.11 6.59 3.93
C ASN A 407 20.06 5.51 4.50
N PRO A 408 20.10 5.32 5.84
CA PRO A 408 21.00 4.37 6.49
C PRO A 408 20.81 2.91 6.08
N VAL A 409 19.58 2.46 5.80
CA VAL A 409 19.31 1.08 5.34
C VAL A 409 19.95 0.81 3.98
N LEU A 410 19.93 1.80 3.09
CA LEU A 410 20.56 1.70 1.77
C LEU A 410 22.09 1.83 1.84
N LYS A 411 22.61 2.56 2.83
CA LYS A 411 24.05 2.59 3.11
C LYS A 411 24.54 1.24 3.63
N GLU A 412 23.76 0.56 4.47
CA GLU A 412 24.05 -0.82 4.88
C GLU A 412 24.06 -1.76 3.69
N GLU A 413 23.13 -1.66 2.73
CA GLU A 413 23.17 -2.44 1.48
C GLU A 413 24.40 -2.14 0.61
N GLU A 414 24.79 -0.88 0.45
CA GLU A 414 25.99 -0.50 -0.32
C GLU A 414 27.30 -0.97 0.37
N ILE A 415 27.28 -1.09 1.71
CA ILE A 415 28.39 -1.65 2.51
C ILE A 415 28.38 -3.18 2.41
N VAL A 416 27.21 -3.82 2.51
CA VAL A 416 27.03 -5.28 2.44
C VAL A 416 27.27 -5.81 1.02
N SER A 417 26.90 -5.07 -0.03
CA SER A 417 27.20 -5.44 -1.42
C SER A 417 28.70 -5.32 -1.73
N LYS A 418 29.40 -4.36 -1.10
CA LYS A 418 30.87 -4.24 -1.16
C LYS A 418 31.60 -5.24 -0.25
N GLU A 419 31.01 -5.68 0.86
CA GLU A 419 31.58 -6.71 1.74
C GLU A 419 31.32 -8.14 1.26
N ASN A 420 30.22 -8.38 0.53
CA ASN A 420 29.88 -9.68 -0.08
C ASN A 420 30.81 -10.08 -1.23
N GLU A 421 31.73 -9.22 -1.66
CA GLU A 421 32.82 -9.58 -2.57
C GLU A 421 33.99 -10.33 -1.89
N LYS A 422 33.95 -10.62 -0.57
CA LYS A 422 34.98 -11.43 0.09
C LYS A 422 34.42 -12.65 0.83
N LEU A 423 34.26 -13.75 0.09
CA LEU A 423 34.14 -15.12 0.62
C LEU A 423 35.25 -15.38 1.66
N LYS A 424 34.90 -15.85 2.88
CA LYS A 424 35.87 -16.19 3.93
C LYS A 424 36.15 -17.70 3.95
N THR A 425 37.43 -18.06 4.01
CA THR A 425 37.91 -19.45 4.00
C THR A 425 37.68 -20.19 5.32
N TYR A 426 37.56 -21.53 5.26
CA TYR A 426 37.16 -22.42 6.35
C TYR A 426 38.06 -22.47 7.58
N HIS A 427 39.09 -21.65 7.70
CA HIS A 427 40.09 -21.81 8.76
C HIS A 427 40.37 -20.55 9.59
N ASN A 428 39.63 -19.47 9.31
CA ASN A 428 39.75 -18.22 10.04
C ASN A 428 38.65 -18.09 11.10
N TRP A 429 39.02 -17.48 12.24
CA TRP A 429 38.05 -17.03 13.23
C TRP A 429 37.24 -15.87 12.67
N VAL A 430 35.92 -15.96 12.84
CA VAL A 430 34.96 -14.93 12.44
C VAL A 430 34.01 -14.61 13.57
N ASN A 431 33.51 -13.38 13.59
CA ASN A 431 32.52 -12.95 14.57
C ASN A 431 31.13 -13.37 14.11
N VAL A 432 30.40 -14.08 14.96
CA VAL A 432 29.02 -14.51 14.72
C VAL A 432 28.15 -14.20 15.93
N SER A 433 26.85 -14.08 15.73
CA SER A 433 25.88 -13.82 16.79
C SER A 433 25.44 -15.11 17.50
N LYS A 434 25.42 -15.13 18.84
CA LYS A 434 24.85 -16.21 19.66
C LYS A 434 23.86 -15.62 20.66
N TYR A 435 22.69 -16.24 20.77
CA TYR A 435 21.71 -15.85 21.79
C TYR A 435 22.20 -16.23 23.18
N ASN A 436 22.23 -15.26 24.09
CA ASN A 436 22.58 -15.47 25.48
C ASN A 436 21.31 -15.61 26.31
N VAL A 437 21.07 -16.82 26.82
CA VAL A 437 19.88 -17.14 27.62
C VAL A 437 19.90 -16.42 28.98
N THR A 438 21.09 -16.13 29.52
CA THR A 438 21.29 -15.48 30.81
C THR A 438 20.92 -13.99 30.76
N THR A 439 21.46 -13.28 29.77
CA THR A 439 21.24 -11.83 29.60
C THR A 439 20.00 -11.51 28.76
N LYS A 440 19.46 -12.51 28.04
CA LYS A 440 18.41 -12.38 27.03
C LYS A 440 18.79 -11.44 25.87
N THR A 441 20.09 -11.30 25.60
CA THR A 441 20.64 -10.48 24.50
C THR A 441 21.24 -11.36 23.39
N ILE A 442 21.53 -10.75 22.24
CA ILE A 442 22.33 -11.37 21.18
C ILE A 442 23.76 -10.86 21.35
N ASP A 443 24.66 -11.76 21.72
CA ASP A 443 26.06 -11.43 21.97
C ASP A 443 26.91 -11.86 20.77
N THR A 444 28.01 -11.17 20.54
CA THR A 444 28.97 -11.52 19.48
C THR A 444 30.01 -12.47 20.06
N ILE A 445 30.18 -13.62 19.43
CA ILE A 445 31.20 -14.61 19.79
C ILE A 445 32.08 -14.93 18.59
N ARG A 446 33.22 -15.58 18.84
CA ARG A 446 34.10 -16.05 17.77
C ARG A 446 33.74 -17.47 17.37
N PHE A 447 33.64 -17.70 16.07
CA PHE A 447 33.35 -18.98 15.45
C PHE A 447 34.44 -19.34 14.44
N LYS A 448 34.79 -20.61 14.39
CA LYS A 448 35.70 -21.14 13.39
C LYS A 448 35.19 -22.50 12.92
N MET A 449 34.99 -22.65 11.62
CA MET A 449 34.79 -23.98 11.06
C MET A 449 36.13 -24.73 11.08
N ASN A 450 36.10 -26.02 11.36
CA ASN A 450 37.30 -26.85 11.46
C ASN A 450 37.38 -27.92 10.36
N GLY A 451 36.25 -28.32 9.81
CA GLY A 451 36.23 -29.21 8.66
C GLY A 451 34.89 -29.90 8.44
N VAL A 452 34.80 -30.58 7.29
CA VAL A 452 33.62 -31.29 6.82
C VAL A 452 33.95 -32.77 6.67
N VAL A 453 33.10 -33.64 7.22
CA VAL A 453 33.20 -35.11 7.06
C VAL A 453 31.99 -35.60 6.29
N ARG A 454 32.18 -36.45 5.27
CA ARG A 454 31.12 -36.94 4.38
C ARG A 454 31.01 -38.46 4.34
N GLY A 455 29.93 -38.97 3.75
CA GLY A 455 29.73 -40.38 3.42
C GLY A 455 29.70 -41.33 4.62
N LYS A 456 30.29 -42.52 4.46
CA LYS A 456 30.26 -43.59 5.49
C LYS A 456 30.85 -43.16 6.83
N LYS A 457 31.87 -42.28 6.82
CA LYS A 457 32.49 -41.74 8.03
C LYS A 457 31.54 -40.80 8.77
N ALA A 458 30.84 -39.93 8.05
CA ALA A 458 29.81 -39.05 8.61
C ALA A 458 28.64 -39.85 9.19
N ALA A 459 28.16 -40.86 8.47
CA ALA A 459 27.09 -41.73 8.94
C ALA A 459 27.44 -42.44 10.26
N LYS A 460 28.71 -42.87 10.41
CA LYS A 460 29.22 -43.43 11.67
C LYS A 460 29.17 -42.40 12.81
N ILE A 461 29.63 -41.17 12.56
CA ILE A 461 29.61 -40.08 13.56
C ILE A 461 28.18 -39.76 14.00
N VAL A 462 27.24 -39.59 13.06
CA VAL A 462 25.83 -39.31 13.37
C VAL A 462 25.24 -40.44 14.21
N LYS A 463 25.49 -41.70 13.82
CA LYS A 463 24.98 -42.87 14.55
C LYS A 463 25.54 -42.97 15.97
N GLU A 464 26.85 -42.78 16.14
CA GLU A 464 27.49 -42.82 17.46
C GLU A 464 27.04 -41.65 18.35
N SER A 465 26.85 -40.45 17.79
CA SER A 465 26.44 -39.26 18.55
C SER A 465 24.99 -39.35 19.03
N LEU A 466 24.09 -39.95 18.24
CA LEU A 466 22.67 -40.11 18.62
C LEU A 466 22.40 -41.31 19.52
N ILE A 467 23.27 -42.34 19.52
CA ILE A 467 23.12 -43.52 20.40
C ILE A 467 23.69 -43.26 21.80
N ASN A 468 24.75 -42.44 21.90
CA ASN A 468 25.46 -42.21 23.16
C ASN A 468 24.88 -41.06 24.00
N ASP A 469 23.91 -40.28 23.48
CA ASP A 469 23.20 -39.25 24.25
C ASP A 469 21.80 -39.78 24.61
N GLU A 470 21.60 -40.17 25.88
CA GLU A 470 20.29 -40.61 26.41
C GLU A 470 19.20 -39.53 26.27
N LYS A 471 19.57 -38.28 25.99
CA LYS A 471 18.67 -37.14 25.76
C LYS A 471 18.61 -36.71 24.29
N ALA A 472 19.13 -37.51 23.36
CA ALA A 472 19.08 -37.20 21.93
C ALA A 472 17.63 -36.97 21.45
N LEU A 473 17.39 -35.80 20.87
CA LEU A 473 16.07 -35.40 20.34
C LEU A 473 15.70 -36.10 19.02
N TYR A 474 16.65 -36.78 18.38
CA TYR A 474 16.50 -37.34 17.03
C TYR A 474 16.97 -38.80 16.99
N GLU A 475 16.16 -39.68 16.38
CA GLU A 475 16.57 -41.06 16.09
C GLU A 475 17.44 -41.14 14.82
N TYR A 476 18.43 -42.04 14.81
CA TYR A 476 19.27 -42.24 13.63
C TYR A 476 18.46 -42.77 12.44
N GLN A 477 18.54 -42.06 11.32
CA GLN A 477 17.96 -42.49 10.04
C GLN A 477 19.06 -42.76 9.00
N THR A 478 18.85 -43.79 8.18
CA THR A 478 19.66 -44.01 6.99
C THR A 478 19.43 -42.87 5.99
N PRO A 479 20.47 -42.38 5.27
CA PRO A 479 20.30 -41.35 4.26
C PRO A 479 19.25 -41.72 3.21
N LYS A 480 18.50 -40.72 2.74
CA LYS A 480 17.57 -40.89 1.60
C LYS A 480 18.31 -41.44 0.37
N LYS A 481 17.60 -42.17 -0.50
CA LYS A 481 18.20 -42.72 -1.73
C LYS A 481 18.82 -41.59 -2.57
N GLY A 482 20.12 -41.67 -2.84
CA GLY A 482 20.87 -40.62 -3.56
C GLY A 482 21.49 -39.53 -2.68
N TYR A 483 21.36 -39.63 -1.35
CA TYR A 483 21.91 -38.68 -0.38
C TYR A 483 22.98 -39.34 0.51
N GLU A 484 23.85 -38.52 1.08
CA GLU A 484 24.83 -38.89 2.10
C GLU A 484 24.71 -37.99 3.33
N TRP A 485 25.15 -38.51 4.49
CA TRP A 485 25.36 -37.67 5.66
C TRP A 485 26.60 -36.80 5.46
N VAL A 486 26.49 -35.54 5.86
CA VAL A 486 27.59 -34.57 5.93
C VAL A 486 27.60 -33.96 7.32
N VAL A 487 28.76 -34.00 7.98
CA VAL A 487 28.97 -33.48 9.34
C VAL A 487 29.95 -32.32 9.29
N PHE A 488 29.51 -31.18 9.79
CA PHE A 488 30.31 -29.97 9.96
C PHE A 488 30.86 -29.90 11.37
N LYS A 489 32.17 -29.71 11.52
CA LYS A 489 32.84 -29.53 12.81
C LYS A 489 33.27 -28.09 12.96
N TYR A 490 33.03 -27.50 14.12
CA TYR A 490 33.39 -26.11 14.41
C TYR A 490 33.86 -25.93 15.86
N ASP A 491 34.57 -24.83 16.09
CA ASP A 491 34.91 -24.32 17.41
C ASP A 491 34.23 -22.98 17.66
N LEU A 492 33.86 -22.77 18.91
CA LEU A 492 33.40 -21.51 19.48
C LEU A 492 34.41 -21.01 20.50
N ASP A 493 34.64 -19.71 20.48
CA ASP A 493 35.37 -19.02 21.51
C ASP A 493 34.46 -17.90 22.07
N LEU A 494 34.07 -18.13 23.32
CA LEU A 494 33.10 -17.38 24.10
C LEU A 494 33.77 -16.33 24.99
N ASP A 495 35.00 -15.92 24.66
CA ASP A 495 35.68 -14.83 25.37
C ASP A 495 34.83 -13.55 25.34
N GLY A 496 34.45 -13.05 26.52
CA GLY A 496 33.52 -11.93 26.69
C GLY A 496 32.02 -12.28 26.70
N PHE A 497 31.64 -13.54 26.54
CA PHE A 497 30.25 -14.02 26.66
C PHE A 497 29.88 -14.28 28.13
N GLN A 498 28.76 -13.72 28.60
CA GLN A 498 28.36 -13.90 30.00
C GLN A 498 27.71 -15.28 30.21
N LEU A 499 28.44 -16.19 30.86
CA LEU A 499 27.94 -17.52 31.23
C LEU A 499 26.91 -17.44 32.37
N GLY A 500 25.85 -18.24 32.27
CA GLY A 500 24.86 -18.43 33.33
C GLY A 500 25.36 -19.39 34.41
N GLU A 501 24.61 -19.51 35.51
CA GLU A 501 24.93 -20.37 36.66
C GLU A 501 25.18 -21.85 36.28
N TYR A 502 24.52 -22.32 35.22
CA TYR A 502 24.61 -23.70 34.74
C TYR A 502 25.50 -23.87 33.50
N GLY A 503 26.14 -22.80 33.00
CA GLY A 503 26.97 -22.83 31.78
C GLY A 503 26.17 -22.67 30.47
N THR A 504 26.83 -22.93 29.34
CA THR A 504 26.23 -22.87 28.00
C THR A 504 26.60 -24.11 27.19
N SER A 505 25.77 -24.45 26.19
CA SER A 505 26.12 -25.50 25.23
C SER A 505 26.88 -24.95 24.03
N ALA A 506 27.52 -25.84 23.28
CA ALA A 506 28.13 -25.54 21.98
C ALA A 506 27.10 -25.23 20.88
N SER A 507 25.79 -25.34 21.15
CA SER A 507 24.74 -25.11 20.14
C SER A 507 24.72 -23.66 19.66
N ILE A 508 24.60 -23.48 18.35
CA ILE A 508 24.49 -22.18 17.69
C ILE A 508 23.54 -22.31 16.51
N GLU A 509 22.84 -21.23 16.15
CA GLU A 509 22.00 -21.26 14.95
C GLU A 509 22.86 -21.56 13.72
N PHE A 510 22.57 -22.67 13.06
CA PHE A 510 23.35 -23.22 11.97
C PHE A 510 22.41 -23.68 10.87
N LYS A 511 22.55 -23.12 9.67
CA LYS A 511 21.67 -23.41 8.52
C LYS A 511 22.53 -23.73 7.29
N VAL A 512 22.11 -24.71 6.51
CA VAL A 512 22.77 -25.11 5.26
C VAL A 512 21.81 -24.90 4.10
N PHE A 513 22.29 -24.31 3.02
CA PHE A 513 21.48 -24.01 1.83
C PHE A 513 22.18 -24.54 0.59
N LEU A 514 21.42 -25.15 -0.32
CA LEU A 514 21.91 -25.43 -1.67
C LEU A 514 21.88 -24.14 -2.47
N LYS A 515 22.90 -23.89 -3.30
CA LYS A 515 23.04 -22.64 -4.08
C LYS A 515 21.82 -22.31 -4.96
N ASN A 516 21.05 -23.33 -5.36
CA ASN A 516 19.87 -23.20 -6.21
C ASN A 516 18.54 -23.32 -5.45
N GLN A 517 18.53 -23.31 -4.11
CA GLN A 517 17.32 -23.42 -3.29
C GLN A 517 17.27 -22.31 -2.23
N SER A 518 16.09 -21.72 -2.04
CA SER A 518 15.85 -20.64 -1.08
C SER A 518 15.56 -21.13 0.35
N SER A 519 15.18 -22.40 0.52
CA SER A 519 14.93 -23.02 1.82
C SER A 519 16.19 -23.66 2.40
N SER A 520 16.44 -23.47 3.69
CA SER A 520 17.50 -24.21 4.39
C SER A 520 17.16 -25.69 4.48
N LEU A 521 18.17 -26.54 4.34
CA LEU A 521 18.06 -27.97 4.60
C LEU A 521 17.88 -28.23 6.09
N GLU A 522 17.24 -29.36 6.41
CA GLU A 522 17.08 -29.83 7.77
C GLU A 522 18.43 -30.26 8.36
N THR A 523 18.89 -29.53 9.38
CA THR A 523 20.14 -29.79 10.10
C THR A 523 19.87 -30.40 11.47
N ILE A 524 20.65 -31.40 11.85
CA ILE A 524 20.61 -32.05 13.16
C ILE A 524 21.78 -31.54 14.00
N ASN A 525 21.49 -31.04 15.19
CA ASN A 525 22.51 -30.70 16.18
C ASN A 525 23.05 -31.99 16.81
N LEU A 526 24.37 -32.23 16.74
CA LEU A 526 25.03 -33.41 17.33
C LEU A 526 25.81 -33.06 18.60
N ASN A 527 25.65 -31.86 19.14
CA ASN A 527 26.31 -31.45 20.37
C ASN A 527 25.72 -32.18 21.58
N PRO A 528 26.54 -32.51 22.61
CA PRO A 528 26.02 -32.96 23.89
C PRO A 528 25.01 -31.99 24.48
N SER A 529 23.96 -32.53 25.09
CA SER A 529 22.89 -31.75 25.73
C SER A 529 23.33 -31.07 27.03
N ASP A 530 24.52 -31.41 27.55
CA ASP A 530 25.06 -30.86 28.79
C ASP A 530 25.58 -29.43 28.62
N LEU A 531 25.30 -28.60 29.63
CA LEU A 531 25.81 -27.25 29.72
C LEU A 531 27.19 -27.27 30.40
N VAL A 532 28.14 -26.52 29.85
CA VAL A 532 29.53 -26.49 30.34
C VAL A 532 29.94 -25.06 30.67
N MET A 533 30.87 -24.92 31.61
CA MET A 533 31.42 -23.63 32.04
C MET A 533 32.66 -23.21 31.23
N ASP A 534 33.04 -24.00 30.22
CA ASP A 534 34.20 -23.73 29.37
C ASP A 534 33.92 -22.58 28.40
N THR A 535 34.92 -21.72 28.19
CA THR A 535 34.85 -20.61 27.23
C THR A 535 35.24 -21.01 25.82
N LYS A 536 35.82 -22.20 25.62
CA LYS A 536 36.16 -22.76 24.32
C LYS A 536 35.44 -24.07 24.13
N LEU A 537 34.57 -24.13 23.13
CA LEU A 537 33.69 -25.26 22.88
C LEU A 537 33.89 -25.76 21.46
N SER A 538 33.75 -27.06 21.24
CA SER A 538 33.67 -27.64 19.90
C SER A 538 32.29 -28.23 19.69
N GLY A 539 31.76 -28.09 18.48
CA GLY A 539 30.45 -28.60 18.14
C GLY A 539 30.38 -29.24 16.76
N MET A 540 29.27 -29.94 16.52
CA MET A 540 28.98 -30.67 15.30
C MET A 540 27.52 -30.48 14.87
N TYR A 541 27.32 -30.19 13.59
CA TYR A 541 26.01 -30.23 12.91
C TYR A 541 26.04 -31.25 11.79
N ALA A 542 24.94 -31.98 11.59
CA ALA A 542 24.77 -32.92 10.49
C ALA A 542 23.64 -32.51 9.56
N VAL A 543 23.79 -32.81 8.27
CA VAL A 543 22.77 -32.60 7.23
C VAL A 543 22.84 -33.74 6.22
N GLN A 544 21.73 -34.03 5.53
CA GLN A 544 21.77 -34.90 4.36
C GLN A 544 21.91 -34.07 3.09
N LEU A 545 22.95 -34.33 2.29
CA LEU A 545 23.18 -33.71 0.98
C LEU A 545 23.12 -34.76 -0.14
N PRO A 546 22.75 -34.39 -1.38
CA PRO A 546 22.96 -35.27 -2.53
C PRO A 546 24.42 -35.73 -2.61
N ILE A 547 24.65 -36.98 -2.98
CA ILE A 547 26.00 -37.56 -3.05
C ILE A 547 26.88 -36.72 -3.98
N GLY A 548 27.98 -36.17 -3.45
CA GLY A 548 28.93 -35.36 -4.21
C GLY A 548 28.55 -33.88 -4.38
N GLU A 549 27.45 -33.41 -3.78
CA GLU A 549 27.04 -32.01 -3.83
C GLU A 549 27.95 -31.11 -2.99
N ASN A 550 28.63 -30.16 -3.63
CA ASN A 550 29.58 -29.23 -3.00
C ASN A 550 29.18 -27.76 -3.15
N ASP A 551 28.14 -27.45 -3.93
CA ASP A 551 27.61 -26.09 -4.11
C ASP A 551 26.52 -25.79 -3.07
N TYR A 552 26.97 -25.66 -1.82
CA TYR A 552 26.15 -25.21 -0.70
C TYR A 552 26.83 -24.06 0.04
N PHE A 553 26.03 -23.26 0.74
CA PHE A 553 26.52 -22.25 1.67
C PHE A 553 25.98 -22.50 3.07
N ILE A 554 26.79 -22.16 4.06
CA ILE A 554 26.48 -22.32 5.48
C ILE A 554 26.26 -20.93 6.07
N SER A 555 25.16 -20.75 6.78
CA SER A 555 24.91 -19.57 7.62
C SER A 555 25.04 -19.97 9.08
N VAL A 556 25.83 -19.19 9.83
CA VAL A 556 26.06 -19.39 11.27
C VAL A 556 25.78 -18.09 12.01
N GLY A 557 24.91 -18.16 13.01
CA GLY A 557 24.49 -17.03 13.84
C GLY A 557 23.02 -16.62 13.63
N ASN A 558 22.49 -15.84 14.58
CA ASN A 558 21.13 -15.31 14.53
C ASN A 558 21.01 -14.23 13.43
N THR A 559 19.94 -14.29 12.64
CA THR A 559 19.66 -13.42 11.47
C THR A 559 19.56 -11.93 11.78
N LYS A 560 19.50 -11.54 13.06
CA LYS A 560 19.56 -10.14 13.52
C LYS A 560 20.99 -9.60 13.76
N GLY A 561 22.04 -10.35 13.42
CA GLY A 561 23.44 -9.93 13.56
C GLY A 561 24.39 -10.59 12.54
N ASN A 562 25.69 -10.27 12.63
CA ASN A 562 26.74 -10.73 11.72
C ASN A 562 26.66 -12.25 11.47
N TYR A 563 26.33 -12.64 10.24
CA TYR A 563 26.41 -14.03 9.77
C TYR A 563 27.52 -14.16 8.73
N VAL A 564 28.08 -15.37 8.59
CA VAL A 564 29.20 -15.63 7.67
C VAL A 564 28.86 -16.77 6.74
N LEU A 565 29.10 -16.56 5.45
CA LEU A 565 28.94 -17.54 4.38
C LEU A 565 30.25 -18.30 4.15
N PHE A 566 30.18 -19.64 4.22
CA PHE A 566 31.30 -20.53 3.88
C PHE A 566 30.96 -21.36 2.63
N GLN A 567 31.91 -21.55 1.72
CA GLN A 567 31.78 -22.39 0.51
C GLN A 567 32.87 -23.46 0.49
N ASP A 568 32.49 -24.76 0.44
CA ASP A 568 33.39 -25.95 0.53
C ASP A 568 34.68 -25.75 -0.27
N GLU A 569 35.84 -25.73 0.38
CA GLU A 569 37.12 -25.65 -0.34
C GLU A 569 37.31 -26.97 -1.09
N LYS A 570 37.20 -26.93 -2.42
CA LYS A 570 37.70 -28.01 -3.26
C LYS A 570 39.15 -28.30 -2.85
N LYS A 571 39.42 -29.55 -2.47
CA LYS A 571 40.75 -30.11 -2.67
C LYS A 571 40.99 -30.34 -4.16
#